data_AF-A0A9D4VIX4-F1
#
_entry.id   AF-A0A9D4VIX4-F1
#
_cell.length_a   1.000
_cell.length_b   1.000
_cell.length_c   1.000
_cell.angle_alpha   90.00
_cell.angle_beta   90.00
_cell.angle_gamma   90.00
#
_symmetry.space_group_name_H-M   'P 1'
#
loop_
_entity.id
_entity.type
_entity.pdbx_description
1 polymer ?
#
loop_
_entity_poly.entity_id
_entity_poly.type
_entity_poly.pdbx_seq_one_letter_code
_entity_poly.pdbx_strand_id
1 'polypeptide(L)'
;MPFGEMSITLDDVSCILHLPIRGVFWSPQDVTKEVVVDYLGVSQGEAQSHVRSCRGSYYKLEWLYDLFVQHRAASSWAYVTRAYLLMLVGSIIFADKTFTLVEARYLLLFTDLNRCSRYSWGAAALVTLHRYLGDASMFSCKQLGGYPTLLQYFPTIGKRWEKWKPADNYGLPRAMR
;
A
#
# COMPACT_ATOMS: atom_id res chain seq x y z
N MET A 1 -19.21 -26.15 11.67
CA MET A 1 -17.89 -25.55 11.89
C MET A 1 -18.10 -24.33 12.78
N PRO A 2 -17.36 -24.14 13.89
CA PRO A 2 -17.42 -22.88 14.62
C PRO A 2 -16.66 -21.84 13.80
N PHE A 3 -17.31 -20.72 13.51
CA PHE A 3 -16.68 -19.55 12.90
C PHE A 3 -15.84 -18.86 13.97
N GLY A 4 -14.53 -19.14 13.97
CA GLY A 4 -13.54 -18.28 14.60
C GLY A 4 -13.13 -17.20 13.60
N GLU A 5 -13.25 -15.94 13.98
CA GLU A 5 -12.82 -14.79 13.18
C GLU A 5 -11.39 -14.98 12.67
N MET A 6 -11.23 -15.22 11.37
CA MET A 6 -9.92 -15.38 10.76
C MET A 6 -9.42 -14.02 10.29
N SER A 7 -9.04 -13.17 11.25
CA SER A 7 -8.48 -11.85 11.00
C SER A 7 -7.02 -11.97 10.57
N ILE A 8 -6.68 -11.33 9.45
CA ILE A 8 -5.31 -11.26 8.93
C ILE A 8 -4.42 -10.53 9.93
N THR A 9 -3.31 -11.14 10.35
CA THR A 9 -2.36 -10.55 11.31
C THR A 9 -1.20 -9.82 10.63
N LEU A 10 -0.42 -9.04 11.39
CA LEU A 10 0.80 -8.41 10.88
C LEU A 10 1.83 -9.45 10.40
N ASP A 11 1.93 -10.60 11.07
CA ASP A 11 2.82 -11.68 10.66
C ASP A 11 2.40 -12.27 9.30
N ASP A 12 1.09 -12.42 9.06
CA ASP A 12 0.57 -12.84 7.75
C ASP A 12 0.92 -11.82 6.65
N VAL A 13 0.77 -10.52 6.94
CA VAL A 13 1.14 -9.45 6.02
C VAL A 13 2.63 -9.43 5.73
N SER A 14 3.48 -9.62 6.74
CA SER A 14 4.93 -9.73 6.56
C SER A 14 5.30 -10.93 5.69
N CYS A 15 4.63 -12.06 5.87
CA CYS A 15 4.89 -13.27 5.09
C CYS A 15 4.41 -13.16 3.64
N ILE A 16 3.31 -12.44 3.39
CA ILE A 16 2.68 -12.34 2.06
C ILE A 16 3.24 -11.17 1.25
N LEU A 17 3.43 -10.00 1.87
CA LEU A 17 3.86 -8.78 1.16
C LEU A 17 5.38 -8.56 1.23
N HIS A 18 6.08 -9.26 2.11
CA HIS A 18 7.50 -9.00 2.41
C HIS A 18 7.78 -7.53 2.77
N LEU A 19 6.78 -6.83 3.31
CA LEU A 19 6.90 -5.44 3.74
C LEU A 19 7.33 -5.35 5.20
N PRO A 20 8.12 -4.33 5.58
CA PRO A 20 8.50 -4.14 6.97
C PRO A 20 7.27 -3.84 7.84
N ILE A 21 7.09 -4.66 8.88
CA ILE A 21 6.02 -4.52 9.89
C ILE A 21 6.45 -3.70 11.11
N ARG A 22 7.76 -3.47 11.29
CA ARG A 22 8.32 -2.60 12.32
C ARG A 22 8.83 -1.32 11.67
N GLY A 23 8.50 -0.18 12.24
CA GLY A 23 8.88 1.12 11.71
C GLY A 23 8.06 2.26 12.28
N VAL A 24 8.34 3.48 11.80
CA VAL A 24 7.58 4.67 12.17
C VAL A 24 6.19 4.59 11.53
N PHE A 25 5.15 4.86 12.31
CA PHE A 25 3.80 5.03 11.76
C PHE A 25 3.68 6.45 11.21
N TRP A 26 3.34 6.56 9.93
CA TRP A 26 3.16 7.87 9.31
C TRP A 26 1.80 8.45 9.68
N SER A 27 1.78 9.75 10.00
CA SER A 27 0.55 10.49 10.31
C SER A 27 0.15 11.37 9.12
N PRO A 28 -1.13 11.39 8.73
CA PRO A 28 -1.61 12.23 7.64
C PRO A 28 -1.31 13.71 7.88
N GLN A 29 -0.69 14.36 6.90
CA GLN A 29 -0.48 15.81 6.86
C GLN A 29 -0.96 16.35 5.52
N ASP A 30 -1.36 17.62 5.52
CA ASP A 30 -1.80 18.30 4.30
C ASP A 30 -0.60 18.65 3.42
N VAL A 31 -0.79 18.50 2.12
CA VAL A 31 0.24 18.81 1.11
C VAL A 31 0.04 20.22 0.62
N THR A 32 1.06 21.06 0.80
CA THR A 32 1.07 22.40 0.25
C THR A 32 1.54 22.39 -1.20
N LYS A 33 1.27 23.46 -1.94
CA LYS A 33 1.61 23.56 -3.37
C LYS A 33 3.12 23.51 -3.59
N GLU A 34 3.87 24.07 -2.65
CA GLU A 34 5.32 24.13 -2.64
C GLU A 34 5.91 22.71 -2.61
N VAL A 35 5.36 21.84 -1.77
CA VAL A 35 5.76 20.41 -1.71
C VAL A 35 5.54 19.72 -3.06
N VAL A 36 4.45 20.02 -3.77
CA VAL A 36 4.21 19.41 -5.09
C VAL A 36 5.26 19.85 -6.09
N VAL A 37 5.56 21.16 -6.13
CA VAL A 37 6.58 21.73 -7.03
C VAL A 37 7.97 21.16 -6.72
N ASP A 38 8.36 21.15 -5.44
CA ASP A 38 9.70 20.77 -5.01
C ASP A 38 9.98 19.27 -5.16
N TYR A 39 8.98 18.41 -4.94
CA TYR A 39 9.18 16.97 -4.91
C TYR A 39 8.67 16.23 -6.15
N LEU A 40 7.78 16.81 -6.95
CA LEU A 40 7.36 16.26 -8.24
C LEU A 40 7.94 17.01 -9.44
N GLY A 41 8.66 18.12 -9.25
CA GLY A 41 9.34 18.81 -10.34
C GLY A 41 8.40 19.50 -11.34
N VAL A 42 7.19 19.86 -10.91
CA VAL A 42 6.15 20.48 -11.74
C VAL A 42 6.23 22.01 -11.70
N SER A 43 5.76 22.69 -12.75
CA SER A 43 5.67 24.14 -12.71
C SER A 43 4.63 24.63 -11.70
N GLN A 44 4.80 25.86 -11.17
CA GLN A 44 3.81 26.46 -10.27
C GLN A 44 2.41 26.56 -10.91
N GLY A 45 2.34 26.77 -12.22
CA GLY A 45 1.08 26.81 -12.97
C GLY A 45 0.37 25.44 -13.00
N GLU A 46 1.12 24.37 -13.22
CA GLU A 46 0.59 23.00 -13.22
C GLU A 46 0.15 22.57 -11.81
N ALA A 47 0.95 22.86 -10.79
CA ALA A 47 0.59 22.57 -9.40
C ALA A 47 -0.72 23.30 -9.01
N GLN A 48 -0.89 24.56 -9.39
CA GLN A 48 -2.12 25.32 -9.11
C GLN A 48 -3.32 24.78 -9.90
N SER A 49 -3.14 24.45 -11.17
CA SER A 49 -4.19 23.86 -12.01
C SER A 49 -4.66 22.53 -11.41
N HIS A 50 -3.73 21.69 -10.96
CA HIS A 50 -4.06 20.39 -10.39
C HIS A 50 -4.74 20.51 -9.01
N VAL A 51 -4.28 21.41 -8.14
CA VAL A 51 -4.93 21.69 -6.85
C VAL A 51 -6.35 22.21 -7.05
N ARG A 52 -6.59 23.04 -8.07
CA ARG A 52 -7.95 23.51 -8.42
C ARG A 52 -8.83 22.39 -8.94
N SER A 53 -8.29 21.51 -9.79
CA SER A 53 -9.05 20.41 -10.40
C SER A 53 -9.42 19.30 -9.39
N CYS A 54 -8.54 18.98 -8.44
CA CYS A 54 -8.71 17.85 -7.52
C CYS A 54 -8.95 18.27 -6.05
N ARG A 55 -9.34 19.54 -5.81
CA ARG A 55 -9.48 20.16 -4.47
C ARG A 55 -8.22 20.00 -3.59
N GLY A 56 -7.07 19.75 -4.20
CA GLY A 56 -5.78 19.53 -3.52
C GLY A 56 -5.62 18.18 -2.80
N SER A 57 -6.64 17.32 -2.80
CA SER A 57 -6.62 16.09 -1.98
C SER A 57 -6.12 14.86 -2.72
N TYR A 58 -6.17 14.84 -4.05
CA TYR A 58 -5.83 13.67 -4.87
C TYR A 58 -5.01 14.06 -6.11
N TYR A 59 -4.19 13.11 -6.58
CA TYR A 59 -3.52 13.09 -7.86
C TYR A 59 -4.16 12.05 -8.77
N LYS A 60 -4.35 12.38 -10.04
CA LYS A 60 -4.75 11.39 -11.05
C LYS A 60 -3.57 10.49 -11.40
N LEU A 61 -3.80 9.18 -11.51
CA LEU A 61 -2.76 8.22 -11.87
C LEU A 61 -2.19 8.50 -13.27
N GLU A 62 -3.05 8.90 -14.20
CA GLU A 62 -2.68 9.36 -15.55
C GLU A 62 -1.71 10.55 -15.50
N TRP A 63 -2.01 11.56 -14.68
CA TRP A 63 -1.15 12.73 -14.50
C TRP A 63 0.21 12.36 -13.90
N LEU A 64 0.25 11.45 -12.91
CA LEU A 64 1.51 10.95 -12.36
C LEU A 64 2.34 10.16 -13.39
N TYR A 65 1.67 9.42 -14.27
CA TYR A 65 2.32 8.70 -15.36
C TYR A 65 2.93 9.66 -16.39
N ASP A 66 2.22 10.72 -16.76
CA ASP A 66 2.74 11.75 -17.66
C ASP A 66 3.99 12.41 -17.07
N LEU A 67 3.98 12.76 -15.78
CA LEU A 67 5.15 13.28 -15.09
C LEU A 67 6.31 12.29 -15.08
N PHE A 68 6.04 11.00 -14.83
CA PHE A 68 7.05 9.96 -14.90
C PHE A 68 7.72 9.91 -16.27
N VAL A 69 6.95 9.96 -17.37
CA VAL A 69 7.47 9.96 -18.74
C VAL A 69 8.29 11.21 -19.02
N GLN A 70 7.79 12.39 -18.64
CA GLN A 70 8.48 13.67 -18.81
C GLN A 70 9.82 13.69 -18.06
N HIS A 71 9.83 13.35 -16.78
CA HIS A 71 11.07 13.35 -15.98
C HIS A 71 12.04 12.25 -16.36
N ARG A 72 11.55 11.13 -16.89
CA ARG A 72 12.40 10.07 -17.46
C ARG A 72 13.13 10.57 -18.70
N ALA A 73 12.44 11.31 -19.58
CA ALA A 73 13.08 11.95 -20.74
C ALA A 73 14.09 13.02 -20.30
N ALA A 74 13.79 13.78 -19.25
CA ALA A 74 14.69 14.79 -18.67
C ALA A 74 15.82 14.22 -17.79
N SER A 75 15.90 12.89 -17.62
CA SER A 75 16.87 12.20 -16.75
C SER A 75 16.89 12.67 -15.29
N SER A 76 15.77 13.20 -14.77
CA SER A 76 15.65 13.60 -13.37
C SER A 76 15.19 12.43 -12.50
N TRP A 77 16.13 11.57 -12.14
CA TRP A 77 15.86 10.33 -11.42
C TRP A 77 15.12 10.52 -10.09
N ALA A 78 15.38 11.63 -9.37
CA ALA A 78 14.72 11.90 -8.11
C ALA A 78 13.20 12.10 -8.26
N TYR A 79 12.75 12.78 -9.32
CA TYR A 79 11.32 12.97 -9.60
C TYR A 79 10.69 11.70 -10.19
N VAL A 80 11.42 11.00 -11.05
CA VAL A 80 11.00 9.69 -11.61
C VAL A 80 10.73 8.69 -10.48
N THR A 81 11.65 8.55 -9.52
CA THR A 81 11.49 7.65 -8.39
C THR A 81 10.28 8.02 -7.53
N ARG A 82 10.08 9.30 -7.24
CA ARG A 82 8.93 9.75 -6.43
C ARG A 82 7.60 9.52 -7.14
N ALA A 83 7.49 9.88 -8.42
CA ALA A 83 6.29 9.62 -9.21
C ALA A 83 5.98 8.13 -9.27
N TYR A 84 6.99 7.28 -9.55
CA TYR A 84 6.82 5.84 -9.60
C TYR A 84 6.39 5.24 -8.25
N LEU A 85 7.05 5.62 -7.15
CA LEU A 85 6.69 5.11 -5.82
C LEU A 85 5.29 5.57 -5.40
N LEU A 86 4.91 6.80 -5.73
CA LEU A 86 3.58 7.33 -5.46
C LEU A 86 2.49 6.58 -6.25
N MET A 87 2.74 6.30 -7.53
CA MET A 87 1.87 5.46 -8.36
C MET A 87 1.76 4.04 -7.80
N LEU A 88 2.90 3.41 -7.47
CA LEU A 88 2.96 2.06 -6.92
C LEU A 88 2.15 1.98 -5.63
N VAL A 89 2.51 2.79 -4.64
CA VAL A 89 1.89 2.76 -3.31
C VAL A 89 0.42 3.18 -3.35
N GLY A 90 0.07 4.16 -4.18
CA GLY A 90 -1.32 4.60 -4.37
C GLY A 90 -2.22 3.58 -5.07
N SER A 91 -1.67 2.74 -5.96
CA SER A 91 -2.45 1.75 -6.73
C SER A 91 -2.42 0.33 -6.14
N ILE A 92 -1.42 0.02 -5.31
CA ILE A 92 -1.19 -1.30 -4.70
C ILE A 92 -1.61 -1.25 -3.24
N ILE A 93 -0.92 -0.45 -2.41
CA ILE A 93 -1.11 -0.49 -0.96
C ILE A 93 -2.38 0.26 -0.55
N PHE A 94 -2.59 1.44 -1.13
CA PHE A 94 -3.71 2.33 -0.82
C PHE A 94 -4.71 2.43 -1.97
N ALA A 95 -4.86 1.33 -2.72
CA ALA A 95 -5.73 1.27 -3.89
C ALA A 95 -7.16 1.69 -3.51
N ASP A 96 -7.61 2.84 -4.01
CA ASP A 96 -8.99 3.26 -3.83
C ASP A 96 -9.93 2.51 -4.79
N LYS A 97 -11.24 2.50 -4.52
CA LYS A 97 -12.28 1.85 -5.32
C LYS A 97 -12.23 2.24 -6.81
N THR A 98 -11.72 3.44 -7.09
CA THR A 98 -11.63 4.01 -8.42
C THR A 98 -10.36 3.62 -9.17
N PHE A 99 -9.34 3.08 -8.50
CA PHE A 99 -8.00 2.72 -9.04
C PHE A 99 -7.33 3.80 -9.91
N THR A 100 -7.83 5.04 -9.88
CA THR A 100 -7.46 6.13 -10.78
C THR A 100 -6.98 7.37 -10.04
N LEU A 101 -7.23 7.43 -8.73
CA LEU A 101 -6.86 8.53 -7.86
C LEU A 101 -5.92 8.05 -6.75
N VAL A 102 -4.91 8.86 -6.45
CA VAL A 102 -3.94 8.65 -5.38
C VAL A 102 -4.01 9.83 -4.43
N GLU A 103 -4.11 9.62 -3.12
CA GLU A 103 -4.16 10.74 -2.17
C GLU A 103 -2.87 11.54 -2.17
N ALA A 104 -3.01 12.87 -2.14
CA ALA A 104 -1.87 13.77 -2.28
C ALA A 104 -0.87 13.61 -1.13
N ARG A 105 -1.38 13.39 0.08
CA ARG A 105 -0.59 13.18 1.31
C ARG A 105 0.43 12.05 1.25
N TYR A 106 0.25 11.06 0.37
CA TYR A 106 1.26 10.02 0.18
C TYR A 106 2.57 10.54 -0.41
N LEU A 107 2.57 11.71 -1.07
CA LEU A 107 3.81 12.36 -1.51
C LEU A 107 4.77 12.63 -0.35
N LEU A 108 4.23 12.93 0.84
CA LEU A 108 5.03 13.20 2.04
C LEU A 108 5.86 11.99 2.49
N LEU A 109 5.42 10.76 2.18
CA LEU A 109 6.17 9.53 2.45
C LEU A 109 7.46 9.45 1.62
N PHE A 110 7.51 10.13 0.48
CA PHE A 110 8.61 10.07 -0.49
C PHE A 110 9.41 11.37 -0.59
N THR A 111 9.19 12.32 0.32
CA THR A 111 10.00 13.53 0.46
C THR A 111 11.47 13.16 0.69
N ASP A 112 11.70 12.30 1.69
CA ASP A 112 13.00 11.69 1.99
C ASP A 112 12.97 10.18 1.66
N LEU A 113 13.53 9.83 0.50
CA LEU A 113 13.63 8.45 0.03
C LEU A 113 14.46 7.56 0.97
N ASN A 114 15.39 8.11 1.74
CA ASN A 114 16.18 7.33 2.69
C ASN A 114 15.37 6.94 3.93
N ARG A 115 14.38 7.75 4.30
CA ARG A 115 13.46 7.45 5.40
C ARG A 115 12.33 6.52 4.99
N CYS A 116 12.07 6.37 3.69
CA CYS A 116 10.94 5.57 3.22
C CYS A 116 11.02 4.12 3.71
N SER A 117 12.22 3.54 3.81
CA SER A 117 12.45 2.17 4.30
C SER A 117 12.17 2.00 5.80
N ARG A 118 12.10 3.10 6.56
CA ARG A 118 11.88 3.10 8.02
C ARG A 118 10.40 3.11 8.39
N TYR A 119 9.50 3.29 7.42
CA TYR A 119 8.06 3.23 7.67
C TYR A 119 7.58 1.79 7.80
N SER A 120 6.59 1.58 8.68
CA SER A 120 5.91 0.28 8.79
C SER A 120 4.88 0.13 7.66
N TRP A 121 5.38 -0.16 6.44
CA TRP A 121 4.56 -0.38 5.26
C TRP A 121 3.56 -1.52 5.43
N GLY A 122 3.96 -2.59 6.14
CA GLY A 122 3.07 -3.71 6.44
C GLY A 122 1.90 -3.30 7.34
N ALA A 123 2.15 -2.50 8.38
CA ALA A 123 1.07 -1.99 9.23
C ALA A 123 0.15 -1.02 8.49
N ALA A 124 0.71 -0.14 7.65
CA ALA A 124 -0.07 0.78 6.84
C ALA A 124 -0.97 0.04 5.83
N ALA A 125 -0.44 -1.01 5.18
CA ALA A 125 -1.21 -1.88 4.29
C ALA A 125 -2.35 -2.60 5.02
N LEU A 126 -2.07 -3.15 6.21
CA LEU A 126 -3.06 -3.88 7.01
C LEU A 126 -4.20 -2.99 7.50
N VAL A 127 -3.90 -1.80 8.03
CA VAL A 127 -4.93 -0.84 8.48
C VAL A 127 -5.82 -0.43 7.31
N THR A 128 -5.21 -0.17 6.15
CA THR A 128 -5.93 0.19 4.93
C THR A 128 -6.85 -0.94 4.47
N LEU A 129 -6.35 -2.17 4.46
CA LEU A 129 -7.15 -3.36 4.13
C LEU A 129 -8.35 -3.52 5.09
N HIS A 130 -8.14 -3.39 6.40
CA HIS A 130 -9.23 -3.45 7.38
C HIS A 130 -10.27 -2.36 7.18
N ARG A 131 -9.86 -1.14 6.83
CA ARG A 131 -10.81 -0.06 6.50
C ARG A 131 -11.68 -0.41 5.29
N TYR A 132 -11.08 -0.91 4.21
CA TYR A 132 -11.85 -1.29 3.03
C TYR A 132 -12.73 -2.52 3.25
N LEU A 133 -12.30 -3.49 4.07
CA LEU A 133 -13.13 -4.62 4.50
C LEU A 133 -14.31 -4.15 5.36
N GLY A 134 -14.08 -3.20 6.28
CA GLY A 134 -15.13 -2.54 7.05
C GLY A 134 -16.15 -1.85 6.15
N ASP A 135 -15.68 -1.03 5.22
CA ASP A 135 -16.54 -0.36 4.22
C ASP A 135 -17.32 -1.34 3.34
N ALA A 136 -16.70 -2.47 2.95
CA ALA A 136 -17.35 -3.51 2.15
C ALA A 136 -18.40 -4.30 2.94
N SER A 137 -18.19 -4.49 4.25
CA SER A 137 -19.14 -5.16 5.14
C SER A 137 -20.41 -4.34 5.40
N MET A 138 -20.32 -3.01 5.26
CA MET A 138 -21.43 -2.07 5.38
C MET A 138 -22.27 -1.99 4.09
N PHE A 139 -23.03 -3.03 3.78
CA PHE A 139 -24.22 -3.12 2.89
C PHE A 139 -24.35 -2.25 1.60
N SER A 140 -23.27 -1.68 1.05
CA SER A 140 -23.39 -0.72 -0.07
C SER A 140 -22.22 -0.66 -1.05
N CYS A 141 -21.16 -1.48 -0.91
CA CYS A 141 -20.03 -1.45 -1.87
C CYS A 141 -20.02 -2.65 -2.83
N LYS A 142 -20.17 -2.37 -4.13
CA LYS A 142 -19.98 -3.33 -5.23
C LYS A 142 -18.51 -3.53 -5.64
N GLN A 143 -17.58 -2.77 -5.04
CA GLN A 143 -16.15 -2.81 -5.35
C GLN A 143 -15.31 -2.75 -4.07
N LEU A 144 -14.36 -3.67 -3.95
CA LEU A 144 -13.40 -3.75 -2.85
C LEU A 144 -12.16 -2.91 -3.21
N GLY A 145 -11.92 -1.84 -2.47
CA GLY A 145 -10.62 -1.13 -2.48
C GLY A 145 -9.58 -1.88 -1.63
N GLY A 146 -8.31 -1.52 -1.75
CA GLY A 146 -7.18 -2.17 -1.09
C GLY A 146 -6.61 -3.34 -1.91
N TYR A 147 -5.70 -4.11 -1.29
CA TYR A 147 -4.97 -5.20 -1.95
C TYR A 147 -5.81 -6.50 -2.00
N PRO A 148 -6.62 -6.77 -3.05
CA PRO A 148 -7.58 -7.88 -3.05
C PRO A 148 -6.86 -9.24 -3.09
N THR A 149 -5.61 -9.22 -3.56
CA THR A 149 -4.70 -10.36 -3.66
C THR A 149 -4.42 -10.98 -2.28
N LEU A 150 -4.38 -10.19 -1.21
CA LEU A 150 -4.17 -10.72 0.16
C LEU A 150 -5.30 -11.68 0.58
N LEU A 151 -6.54 -11.39 0.19
CA LEU A 151 -7.69 -12.27 0.45
C LEU A 151 -7.69 -13.53 -0.42
N GLN A 152 -7.02 -13.52 -1.58
CA GLN A 152 -6.89 -14.71 -2.43
C GLN A 152 -5.82 -15.69 -1.90
N TYR A 153 -4.77 -15.19 -1.26
CA TYR A 153 -3.67 -16.02 -0.73
C TYR A 153 -3.88 -16.50 0.72
N PHE A 154 -4.73 -15.81 1.49
CA PHE A 154 -5.03 -16.20 2.87
C PHE A 154 -5.68 -17.59 3.01
N PRO A 155 -6.68 -18.00 2.19
CA PRO A 155 -7.28 -19.34 2.27
C PRO A 155 -6.29 -20.47 1.94
N THR A 156 -5.33 -20.21 1.06
CA THR A 156 -4.29 -21.16 0.65
C THR A 156 -3.23 -21.36 1.73
N ILE A 157 -2.94 -20.32 2.53
CA ILE A 157 -2.04 -20.39 3.67
C ILE A 157 -2.72 -21.04 4.88
N GLY A 158 -3.98 -20.72 5.18
CA GLY A 158 -4.74 -21.38 6.26
C GLY A 158 -4.80 -22.92 6.09
N LYS A 159 -5.03 -23.39 4.87
CA LYS A 159 -4.97 -24.83 4.53
C LYS A 159 -3.58 -25.45 4.69
N ARG A 160 -2.52 -24.66 4.53
CA ARG A 160 -1.12 -25.10 4.72
C ARG A 160 -0.78 -25.25 6.21
N TRP A 161 -1.33 -24.38 7.07
CA TRP A 161 -1.18 -24.47 8.53
C TRP A 161 -1.99 -25.62 9.14
N GLU A 162 -3.20 -25.91 8.64
CA GLU A 162 -3.94 -27.12 9.05
C GLU A 162 -3.19 -28.41 8.70
N LYS A 163 -2.44 -28.41 7.60
CA LYS A 163 -1.59 -29.54 7.17
C LYS A 163 -0.33 -29.71 8.04
N TRP A 164 0.01 -28.72 8.85
CA TRP A 164 1.22 -28.66 9.69
C TRP A 164 0.91 -28.71 11.20
N LYS A 165 -0.30 -29.11 11.61
CA LYS A 165 -0.48 -29.59 12.98
C LYS A 165 0.39 -30.84 13.14
N PRO A 166 1.38 -30.87 14.05
CA PRO A 166 2.00 -32.12 14.43
C PRO A 166 0.87 -32.97 15.01
N ALA A 167 0.62 -34.13 14.42
CA ALA A 167 -0.12 -35.16 15.13
C ALA A 167 0.66 -35.44 16.41
N ASP A 168 0.02 -35.27 17.56
CA ASP A 168 0.52 -35.74 18.84
C ASP A 168 0.84 -37.24 18.69
N ASN A 169 2.11 -37.55 18.47
CA ASN A 169 2.60 -38.92 18.48
C ASN A 169 4.05 -38.88 18.96
N TYR A 170 4.20 -39.07 20.27
CA TYR A 170 5.45 -39.53 20.87
C TYR A 170 5.76 -40.92 20.30
N GLY A 171 6.52 -40.95 19.21
CA GLY A 171 7.07 -42.15 18.61
C GLY A 171 8.34 -41.80 17.84
N LEU A 172 9.49 -42.06 18.45
CA LEU A 172 10.82 -41.81 17.87
C LEU A 172 10.96 -42.41 16.45
N PRO A 173 11.54 -41.67 15.47
CA PRO A 173 11.77 -42.18 14.12
C PRO A 173 12.86 -43.28 14.10
N ARG A 174 12.59 -44.38 13.37
CA ARG A 174 13.47 -45.54 13.14
C ARG A 174 14.70 -45.27 12.26
N ALA A 175 15.20 -44.04 12.18
CA ALA A 175 16.43 -43.71 11.43
C ALA A 175 17.70 -43.74 12.29
N MET A 176 17.60 -44.20 13.55
CA MET A 176 18.73 -44.38 14.46
C MET A 176 18.67 -45.78 15.09
N ARG A 177 18.83 -46.80 14.23
CA ARG A 177 19.31 -48.14 14.56
C ARG A 177 20.26 -48.61 13.48
#